data_AF-A0A3M5P907-F1
#
_entry.id   AF-A0A3M5P907-F1
#
_cell.length_a   1.000
_cell.length_b   1.000
_cell.length_c   1.000
_cell.angle_alpha   90.00
_cell.angle_beta   90.00
_cell.angle_gamma   90.00
#
_symmetry.space_group_name_H-M   'P 1'
#
loop_
_entity.id
_entity.type
_entity.pdbx_description
1 polymer ?
#
loop_
_entity_poly.entity_id
_entity_poly.type
_entity_poly.pdbx_seq_one_letter_code
_entity_poly.pdbx_strand_id
1 'polypeptide(L)'
;MILLVLAAGSVQAEKKLEVIDLAPEHVSAEDKARGQRYLEAQDAAAKIPKADAMDFIVRLNSAVEDGHALAKSGTMNGTQSRNQAIALNKLQDEGAKFGTVFTPFAKCNTASIEAATSWQGLIGSNEKLFVQSHQSYLQAAMECIKAAS
;
A
#
# COMPACT_ATOMS: atom_id res chain seq x y z
N MET A 1 -45.35 41.39 22.44
CA MET A 1 -45.46 40.31 23.44
C MET A 1 -45.63 39.01 22.65
N ILE A 2 -44.58 38.20 22.50
CA ILE A 2 -44.36 36.92 23.25
C ILE A 2 -45.41 35.88 22.76
N LEU A 3 -45.12 34.74 22.11
CA LEU A 3 -44.05 33.75 22.24
C LEU A 3 -44.01 32.77 21.02
N LEU A 4 -42.82 32.22 20.75
CA LEU A 4 -42.49 31.04 19.92
C LEU A 4 -43.32 29.78 20.28
N VAL A 5 -43.42 28.75 19.44
CA VAL A 5 -42.48 27.58 19.41
C VAL A 5 -42.71 26.71 18.17
N LEU A 6 -41.61 26.38 17.50
CA LEU A 6 -41.49 25.31 16.50
C LEU A 6 -41.64 23.93 17.14
N ALA A 7 -42.29 23.00 16.45
CA ALA A 7 -42.07 21.56 16.65
C ALA A 7 -41.93 20.89 15.29
N ALA A 8 -40.71 20.88 14.75
CA ALA A 8 -40.31 19.93 13.74
C ALA A 8 -40.17 18.57 14.43
N GLY A 9 -41.14 17.69 14.20
CA GLY A 9 -41.09 16.31 14.67
C GLY A 9 -39.95 15.58 13.96
N SER A 10 -38.83 15.42 14.67
CA SER A 10 -37.73 14.54 14.31
C SER A 10 -38.22 13.09 14.34
N VAL A 11 -38.44 12.51 13.15
CA VAL A 11 -38.58 11.06 12.97
C VAL A 11 -37.22 10.44 13.29
N GLN A 12 -37.07 10.01 14.54
CA GLN A 12 -35.93 9.22 15.01
C GLN A 12 -36.06 7.83 14.40
N ALA A 13 -35.30 7.58 13.33
CA ALA A 13 -35.05 6.23 12.84
C ALA A 13 -34.06 5.53 13.79
N GLU A 14 -34.51 5.16 14.99
CA GLU A 14 -33.80 4.20 15.84
C GLU A 14 -34.00 2.79 15.27
N LYS A 15 -33.27 2.46 14.20
CA LYS A 15 -32.95 1.05 13.94
C LYS A 15 -31.87 0.65 14.95
N LYS A 16 -32.32 0.00 16.01
CA LYS A 16 -31.48 -0.69 16.99
C LYS A 16 -30.42 -1.51 16.24
N LEU A 17 -29.13 -1.20 16.42
CA LEU A 17 -28.06 -2.09 15.99
C LEU A 17 -28.26 -3.41 16.75
N GLU A 18 -28.61 -4.47 16.04
CA GLU A 18 -28.47 -5.82 16.58
C GLU A 18 -26.97 -6.11 16.64
N VAL A 19 -26.44 -6.16 17.87
CA VAL A 19 -25.10 -6.67 18.11
C VAL A 19 -25.15 -8.16 17.79
N ILE A 20 -24.56 -8.54 16.65
CA ILE A 20 -24.30 -9.94 16.34
C ILE A 20 -23.26 -10.39 17.37
N ASP A 21 -23.71 -11.15 18.37
CA ASP A 21 -22.83 -11.81 19.31
C ASP A 21 -22.11 -12.95 18.56
N LEU A 22 -20.92 -12.66 18.06
CA LEU A 22 -20.00 -13.66 17.53
C LEU A 22 -19.42 -14.42 18.71
N ALA A 23 -20.22 -15.31 19.30
CA ALA A 23 -19.79 -16.15 20.40
C ALA A 23 -18.47 -16.88 20.04
N PRO A 24 -17.52 -17.03 20.98
CA PRO A 24 -16.20 -17.57 20.70
C PRO A 24 -16.27 -19.11 20.65
N GLU A 25 -16.98 -19.67 19.67
CA GLU A 25 -16.90 -21.11 19.41
C GLU A 25 -15.53 -21.41 18.79
N HIS A 26 -14.58 -21.70 19.68
CA HIS A 26 -13.31 -22.38 19.42
C HIS A 26 -12.37 -21.66 18.43
N VAL A 27 -11.87 -20.48 18.80
CA VAL A 27 -10.70 -19.89 18.12
C VAL A 27 -9.50 -20.83 18.29
N SER A 28 -9.03 -21.41 17.18
CA SER A 28 -7.89 -22.33 17.19
C SER A 28 -6.62 -21.63 17.71
N ALA A 29 -5.66 -22.41 18.23
CA ALA A 29 -4.38 -21.84 18.64
C ALA A 29 -3.65 -21.16 17.47
N GLU A 30 -3.85 -21.65 16.24
CA GLU A 30 -3.31 -21.03 15.03
C GLU A 30 -3.95 -19.66 14.76
N ASP A 31 -5.28 -19.55 14.88
CA ASP A 31 -5.99 -18.29 14.66
C ASP A 31 -5.62 -17.24 15.72
N LYS A 32 -5.44 -17.66 16.99
CA LYS A 32 -4.92 -16.79 18.05
C LYS A 32 -3.52 -16.29 17.72
N ALA A 33 -2.62 -17.18 17.31
CA ALA A 33 -1.26 -16.82 16.94
C ALA A 33 -1.23 -15.89 15.71
N ARG A 34 -2.10 -16.11 14.73
CA ARG A 34 -2.27 -15.24 13.56
C ARG A 34 -2.75 -13.86 13.96
N GLY A 35 -3.75 -13.76 14.84
CA GLY A 35 -4.24 -12.49 15.37
C GLY A 35 -3.16 -11.71 16.13
N GLN A 36 -2.36 -12.38 16.96
CA GLN A 36 -1.24 -11.74 17.67
C GLN A 36 -0.20 -11.17 16.70
N ARG A 37 0.23 -11.94 15.69
CA ARG A 37 1.16 -11.45 14.66
C ARG A 37 0.61 -10.24 13.90
N TYR A 38 -0.69 -10.19 13.66
CA TYR A 38 -1.32 -9.05 13.00
C TYR A 38 -1.26 -7.78 13.86
N LEU A 39 -1.54 -7.90 15.16
CA LEU A 39 -1.43 -6.78 16.10
C LEU A 39 0.02 -6.30 16.23
N GLU A 40 0.98 -7.23 16.32
CA GLU A 40 2.41 -6.91 16.35
C GLU A 40 2.85 -6.17 15.07
N ALA A 41 2.42 -6.63 13.90
CA ALA A 41 2.72 -5.96 12.64
C ALA A 41 2.10 -4.56 12.56
N GLN A 42 0.89 -4.38 13.08
CA GLN A 42 0.23 -3.07 13.15
C GLN A 42 0.97 -2.10 14.08
N ASP A 43 1.35 -2.56 15.28
CA ASP A 43 2.12 -1.75 16.24
C ASP A 43 3.51 -1.40 15.71
N ALA A 44 4.21 -2.37 15.11
CA ALA A 44 5.50 -2.12 14.48
C ALA A 44 5.40 -1.09 13.36
N ALA A 45 4.35 -1.17 12.55
CA ALA A 45 4.17 -0.25 11.44
C ALA A 45 3.69 1.15 11.86
N ALA A 46 2.94 1.25 12.96
CA ALA A 46 2.60 2.53 13.58
C ALA A 46 3.84 3.28 14.11
N LYS A 47 4.94 2.57 14.38
CA LYS A 47 6.21 3.11 14.86
C LYS A 47 7.21 3.42 13.76
N ILE A 48 6.89 3.15 12.49
CA ILE A 48 7.79 3.42 11.38
C ILE A 48 8.08 4.93 11.32
N PRO A 49 9.36 5.36 11.37
CA PRO A 49 9.72 6.75 11.17
C PRO A 49 9.35 7.23 9.76
N LYS A 50 8.86 8.46 9.65
CA LYS A 50 8.65 9.12 8.36
C LYS A 50 9.91 9.12 7.48
N ALA A 51 11.08 9.31 8.11
CA ALA A 51 12.37 9.28 7.43
C ALA A 51 12.64 7.93 6.73
N ASP A 52 12.23 6.81 7.33
CA ASP A 52 12.41 5.48 6.75
C ASP A 52 11.51 5.28 5.52
N ALA A 53 10.27 5.80 5.58
CA ALA A 53 9.36 5.79 4.43
C ALA A 53 9.88 6.69 3.30
N MET A 54 10.45 7.86 3.64
CA MET A 54 11.05 8.77 2.67
C MET A 54 12.30 8.18 2.02
N ASP A 55 13.22 7.61 2.79
CA ASP A 55 14.41 6.93 2.28
C ASP A 55 14.01 5.79 1.33
N PHE A 56 13.04 4.98 1.74
CA PHE A 56 12.52 3.90 0.92
C PHE A 56 11.97 4.39 -0.42
N ILE A 57 11.10 5.41 -0.43
CA ILE A 57 10.50 5.88 -1.69
C ILE A 57 11.52 6.54 -2.61
N VAL A 58 12.55 7.20 -2.07
CA VAL A 58 13.69 7.72 -2.85
C VAL A 58 14.44 6.58 -3.53
N ARG A 59 14.78 5.51 -2.80
CA ARG A 59 15.44 4.33 -3.37
C ARG A 59 14.58 3.63 -4.42
N LEU A 60 13.27 3.53 -4.19
CA LEU A 60 12.34 2.95 -5.16
C LEU A 60 12.31 3.77 -6.45
N ASN A 61 12.17 5.10 -6.34
CA ASN A 61 12.14 5.99 -7.50
C ASN A 61 13.44 5.88 -8.30
N SER A 62 14.59 5.89 -7.63
CA SER A 62 15.90 5.70 -8.28
C SER A 62 15.96 4.37 -9.04
N ALA A 63 15.51 3.27 -8.44
CA ALA A 63 15.51 1.97 -9.12
C ALA A 63 14.59 1.95 -10.34
N VAL A 64 13.43 2.62 -10.28
CA VAL A 64 12.53 2.75 -11.44
C VAL A 64 13.17 3.58 -12.56
N GLU A 65 13.83 4.68 -12.22
CA GLU A 65 14.56 5.52 -13.17
C GLU A 65 15.71 4.77 -13.85
N ASP A 66 16.49 4.00 -13.08
CA ASP A 66 17.54 3.13 -13.62
C ASP A 66 16.98 2.10 -14.59
N GLY A 67 15.84 1.48 -14.25
CA GLY A 67 15.13 0.55 -15.14
C GLY A 67 14.67 1.21 -16.44
N HIS A 68 14.13 2.44 -16.36
CA HIS A 68 13.75 3.21 -17.54
C HIS A 68 14.96 3.59 -18.40
N ALA A 69 16.06 4.02 -17.80
CA ALA A 69 17.29 4.35 -18.51
C ALA A 69 17.84 3.12 -19.24
N LEU A 70 17.84 1.97 -18.56
CA LEU A 70 18.24 0.70 -19.14
C LEU A 70 17.37 0.30 -20.33
N ALA A 71 16.04 0.36 -20.19
CA ALA A 71 15.10 0.04 -21.27
C ALA A 71 15.25 0.99 -22.48
N LYS A 72 15.46 2.29 -22.23
CA LYS A 72 15.67 3.30 -23.28
C LYS A 72 17.01 3.18 -23.99
N SER A 73 17.99 2.52 -23.39
CA SER A 73 19.33 2.39 -23.98
C SER A 73 19.34 1.58 -25.29
N GLY A 74 18.29 0.81 -25.57
CA GLY A 74 18.20 -0.07 -26.75
C GLY A 74 19.18 -1.25 -26.75
N THR A 75 20.03 -1.35 -25.71
CA THR A 75 21.09 -2.37 -25.58
C THR A 75 20.87 -3.30 -24.37
N MET A 76 19.71 -3.19 -23.72
CA MET A 76 19.35 -4.02 -22.57
C MET A 76 19.36 -5.50 -22.94
N ASN A 77 20.22 -6.28 -22.27
CA ASN A 77 20.25 -7.73 -22.40
C ASN A 77 19.43 -8.43 -21.31
N GLY A 78 19.22 -9.75 -21.47
CA GLY A 78 18.43 -10.55 -20.54
C GLY A 78 18.97 -10.57 -19.09
N THR A 79 20.28 -10.46 -18.91
CA THR A 79 20.89 -10.39 -17.57
C THR A 79 20.57 -9.05 -16.90
N GLN A 80 20.71 -7.93 -17.62
CA GLN A 80 20.36 -6.61 -17.10
C GLN A 80 18.86 -6.52 -16.78
N SER A 81 18.02 -7.05 -17.67
CA SER A 81 16.57 -7.14 -17.48
C SER A 81 16.19 -7.91 -16.21
N ARG A 82 16.82 -9.08 -15.99
CA ARG A 82 16.62 -9.91 -14.80
C ARG A 82 17.13 -9.22 -13.53
N ASN A 83 18.31 -8.61 -13.57
CA ASN A 83 18.89 -7.93 -12.42
C ASN A 83 18.02 -6.75 -11.97
N GLN A 84 17.43 -6.02 -12.92
CA GLN A 84 16.46 -4.97 -12.62
C GLN A 84 15.20 -5.53 -11.95
N ALA A 85 14.68 -6.66 -12.42
CA ALA A 85 13.55 -7.32 -11.77
C ALA A 85 13.89 -7.75 -10.33
N ILE A 86 15.08 -8.29 -10.10
CA ILE A 86 15.55 -8.67 -8.75
C ILE A 86 15.65 -7.43 -7.84
N ALA A 87 16.18 -6.32 -8.34
CA ALA A 87 16.28 -5.07 -7.58
C ALA A 87 14.90 -4.56 -7.14
N LEU A 88 13.93 -4.54 -8.06
CA LEU A 88 12.56 -4.11 -7.76
C LEU A 88 11.84 -5.09 -6.83
N ASN A 89 12.03 -6.39 -6.99
CA ASN A 89 11.43 -7.40 -6.08
C ASN A 89 11.99 -7.27 -4.66
N LYS A 90 13.29 -6.99 -4.50
CA LYS A 90 13.88 -6.74 -3.18
C LYS A 90 13.25 -5.51 -2.51
N LEU A 91 12.99 -4.45 -3.27
CA LEU A 91 12.30 -3.26 -2.78
C LEU A 91 10.82 -3.55 -2.48
N GLN A 92 10.16 -4.41 -3.24
CA GLN A 92 8.81 -4.89 -2.94
C GLN A 92 8.77 -5.67 -1.62
N ASP A 93 9.72 -6.59 -1.40
CA ASP A 93 9.81 -7.35 -0.16
C ASP A 93 10.08 -6.43 1.05
N GLU A 94 10.96 -5.44 0.89
CA GLU A 94 11.17 -4.41 1.90
C GLU A 94 9.90 -3.57 2.13
N GLY A 95 9.19 -3.23 1.05
CA GLY A 95 7.97 -2.45 1.02
C GLY A 95 6.83 -3.07 1.85
N ALA A 96 6.84 -4.40 2.01
CA ALA A 96 5.85 -5.13 2.78
C ALA A 96 5.72 -4.63 4.23
N LYS A 97 6.80 -4.10 4.84
CA LYS A 97 6.77 -3.54 6.20
C LYS A 97 5.83 -2.32 6.33
N PHE A 98 5.60 -1.61 5.23
CA PHE A 98 4.64 -0.49 5.18
C PHE A 98 3.20 -0.95 4.87
N GLY A 99 3.00 -2.20 4.48
CA GLY A 99 1.75 -2.71 3.91
C GLY A 99 0.63 -3.04 4.90
N THR A 100 0.82 -2.80 6.20
CA THR A 100 -0.23 -3.04 7.19
C THR A 100 -1.37 -2.03 7.04
N VAL A 101 -2.59 -2.53 7.22
CA VAL A 101 -3.82 -1.75 7.06
C VAL A 101 -3.83 -0.61 8.08
N PHE A 102 -4.28 0.58 7.63
CA PHE A 102 -4.39 1.83 8.41
C PHE A 102 -3.08 2.55 8.75
N THR A 103 -1.94 2.11 8.22
CA THR A 103 -0.72 2.92 8.34
C THR A 103 -0.75 4.11 7.38
N PRO A 104 -0.13 5.24 7.75
CA PRO A 104 0.03 6.36 6.83
C PRO A 104 0.87 6.00 5.60
N PHE A 105 1.69 4.95 5.68
CA PHE A 105 2.65 4.56 4.66
C PHE A 105 2.20 3.38 3.78
N ALA A 106 0.96 2.90 3.90
CA ALA A 106 0.45 1.78 3.09
C ALA A 106 0.70 1.96 1.57
N LYS A 107 0.67 3.21 1.10
CA LYS A 107 0.93 3.56 -0.30
C LYS A 107 2.39 3.39 -0.73
N CYS A 108 3.34 3.36 0.19
CA CYS A 108 4.73 3.00 -0.10
C CYS A 108 4.82 1.52 -0.53
N ASN A 109 4.11 0.62 0.14
CA ASN A 109 4.01 -0.79 -0.28
C ASN A 109 3.35 -0.92 -1.65
N THR A 110 2.20 -0.23 -1.85
CA THR A 110 1.53 -0.20 -3.16
C THR A 110 2.46 0.29 -4.26
N ALA A 111 3.22 1.37 -4.03
CA ALA A 111 4.16 1.89 -5.01
C ALA A 111 5.21 0.84 -5.41
N SER A 112 5.76 0.08 -4.45
CA SER A 112 6.76 -0.96 -4.77
C SER A 112 6.19 -2.15 -5.54
N ILE A 113 4.96 -2.58 -5.22
CA ILE A 113 4.28 -3.66 -5.95
C ILE A 113 4.00 -3.23 -7.39
N GLU A 114 3.51 -2.01 -7.59
CA GLU A 114 3.19 -1.47 -8.91
C GLU A 114 4.44 -1.20 -9.74
N ALA A 115 5.53 -0.73 -9.12
CA ALA A 115 6.83 -0.58 -9.79
C ALA A 115 7.36 -1.92 -10.31
N ALA A 116 7.36 -2.96 -9.47
CA ALA A 116 7.77 -4.31 -9.88
C ALA A 116 6.85 -4.88 -10.97
N THR A 117 5.53 -4.73 -10.82
CA THR A 117 4.54 -5.20 -11.79
C THR A 117 4.67 -4.49 -13.13
N SER A 118 4.88 -3.17 -13.12
CA SER A 118 5.17 -2.37 -14.30
C SER A 118 6.39 -2.92 -15.05
N TRP A 119 7.48 -3.22 -14.35
CA TRP A 119 8.66 -3.82 -14.96
C TRP A 119 8.37 -5.19 -15.58
N GLN A 120 7.59 -6.04 -14.91
CA GLN A 120 7.14 -7.32 -15.47
C GLN A 120 6.33 -7.12 -16.76
N GLY A 121 5.46 -6.11 -16.80
CA GLY A 121 4.74 -5.71 -18.01
C GLY A 121 5.68 -5.34 -19.15
N LEU A 122 6.72 -4.55 -18.86
CA LEU A 122 7.72 -4.14 -19.84
C LEU A 122 8.49 -5.34 -20.42
N ILE A 123 9.06 -6.20 -19.57
CA ILE A 123 9.87 -7.33 -20.03
C ILE A 123 9.02 -8.43 -20.68
N GLY A 124 7.75 -8.54 -20.29
CA GLY A 124 6.76 -9.44 -20.88
C GLY A 124 6.12 -8.90 -22.17
N SER A 125 6.54 -7.73 -22.66
CA SER A 125 5.91 -7.05 -23.82
C SER A 125 4.40 -6.85 -23.67
N ASN A 126 3.92 -6.70 -22.43
CA ASN A 126 2.54 -6.39 -22.09
C ASN A 126 2.40 -4.90 -21.79
N GLU A 127 2.23 -4.12 -22.86
CA GLU A 127 2.14 -2.65 -22.80
C GLU A 127 1.02 -2.18 -21.86
N LYS A 128 -0.16 -2.83 -21.90
CA LYS A 128 -1.27 -2.48 -21.03
C LYS A 128 -0.89 -2.60 -19.56
N LEU A 129 -0.26 -3.72 -19.19
CA LEU A 129 0.20 -3.94 -17.80
C LEU A 129 1.27 -2.92 -17.40
N PHE A 130 2.25 -2.68 -18.29
CA PHE A 130 3.28 -1.66 -18.05
C PHE A 130 2.66 -0.28 -17.78
N VAL A 131 1.82 0.22 -18.69
CA VAL A 131 1.24 1.56 -18.58
C VAL A 131 0.35 1.69 -17.34
N GLN A 132 -0.53 0.72 -17.10
CA GLN A 132 -1.46 0.77 -15.97
C GLN A 132 -0.73 0.73 -14.63
N SER A 133 0.19 -0.23 -14.45
CA SER A 133 0.95 -0.32 -13.21
C SER A 133 1.92 0.84 -13.04
N HIS A 134 2.50 1.38 -14.12
CA HIS A 134 3.36 2.55 -14.02
C HIS A 134 2.58 3.79 -13.54
N GLN A 135 1.37 4.01 -14.04
CA GLN A 135 0.50 5.08 -13.58
C GLN A 135 0.10 4.89 -12.11
N SER A 136 -0.29 3.69 -11.72
CA SER A 136 -0.60 3.34 -10.33
C SER A 136 0.60 3.56 -9.40
N TYR A 137 1.81 3.20 -9.85
CA TYR A 137 3.06 3.47 -9.14
C TYR A 137 3.26 4.97 -8.91
N LEU A 138 3.13 5.81 -9.94
CA LEU A 138 3.33 7.26 -9.80
C LEU A 138 2.36 7.85 -8.79
N GLN A 139 1.08 7.46 -8.84
CA GLN A 139 0.09 7.91 -7.88
C GLN A 139 0.42 7.46 -6.45
N ALA A 140 0.73 6.18 -6.25
CA ALA A 140 1.05 5.63 -4.94
C ALA A 140 2.35 6.23 -4.37
N ALA A 141 3.35 6.49 -5.21
CA ALA A 141 4.61 7.12 -4.82
C ALA A 141 4.37 8.55 -4.31
N MET A 142 3.55 9.33 -5.01
CA MET A 142 3.17 10.68 -4.54
C MET A 142 2.43 10.63 -3.19
N GLU A 143 1.50 9.68 -3.02
CA GLU A 143 0.78 9.51 -1.75
C GLU A 143 1.71 9.08 -0.61
N CYS A 144 2.68 8.20 -0.88
CA CYS A 144 3.73 7.82 0.06
C CYS A 144 4.59 9.02 0.47
N ILE A 145 5.08 9.80 -0.50
CA ILE A 145 5.87 11.02 -0.26
C ILE A 145 5.08 11.99 0.62
N LYS A 146 3.80 12.22 0.30
CA LYS A 146 2.93 13.11 1.09
C LYS A 146 2.77 12.64 2.53
N ALA A 147 2.68 11.33 2.77
CA ALA A 147 2.59 10.78 4.12
C ALA A 147 3.92 10.86 4.89
N ALA A 148 5.05 10.74 4.18
CA ALA A 148 6.41 10.79 4.72
C ALA A 148 6.96 12.21 4.91
N SER A 149 6.29 13.23 4.35
CA SER A 149 6.57 14.66 4.55
C SER A 149 5.97 15.16 5.86
#